data_AF-A0A090D1Y2-F1
#
_entry.id   AF-A0A090D1Y2-F1
#
_cell.length_a   1.000
_cell.length_b   1.000
_cell.length_c   1.000
_cell.angle_alpha   90.00
_cell.angle_beta   90.00
_cell.angle_gamma   90.00
#
_symmetry.space_group_name_H-M   'P 1'
#
loop_
_entity.id
_entity.type
_entity.pdbx_description
1 polymer ?
#
loop_
_entity_poly.entity_id
_entity_poly.type
_entity_poly.pdbx_seq_one_letter_code
_entity_poly.pdbx_strand_id
1 'polypeptide(L)'
;MSNWILSKNKADALSNGIFLIALGLLFFFNAWWPGIILAIWALLAVRQYFTGRYYDLFLTTLILLVLFFSVLFRIDLNVLTPILFIIGGIYIVFREFFYGDDKNENKEA
;
A
#
# COMPACT_ATOMS: atom_id res chain seq x y z
N MET A 1 6.24 20.63 -8.04
CA MET A 1 4.95 21.33 -8.06
C MET A 1 3.85 20.30 -7.83
N SER A 2 3.20 20.31 -6.67
CA SER A 2 2.16 19.31 -6.35
C SER A 2 0.85 19.72 -7.03
N ASN A 3 0.52 19.10 -8.16
CA ASN A 3 -0.78 19.27 -8.80
C ASN A 3 -1.79 18.36 -8.11
N TRP A 4 -2.51 18.93 -7.14
CA TRP A 4 -3.60 18.24 -6.46
C TRP A 4 -4.78 18.26 -7.41
N ILE A 5 -5.21 17.09 -7.88
CA ILE A 5 -6.32 16.97 -8.85
C ILE A 5 -7.64 17.45 -8.23
N LEU A 6 -7.80 17.24 -6.91
CA LEU A 6 -8.94 17.68 -6.12
C LEU A 6 -8.49 18.28 -4.78
N SER A 7 -9.31 19.17 -4.22
CA SER A 7 -9.16 19.62 -2.83
C SER A 7 -9.27 18.42 -1.88
N LYS A 8 -8.44 18.39 -0.83
CA LYS A 8 -8.39 17.34 0.20
C LYS A 8 -9.78 16.96 0.72
N ASN A 9 -10.62 17.96 0.99
CA ASN A 9 -11.96 17.74 1.55
C ASN A 9 -12.87 17.00 0.56
N LYS A 10 -12.74 17.27 -0.74
CA LYS A 10 -13.49 16.58 -1.80
C LYS A 10 -12.99 15.14 -1.98
N ALA A 11 -11.67 14.95 -1.95
CA ALA A 11 -11.06 13.62 -2.04
C ALA A 11 -11.46 12.73 -0.85
N ASP A 12 -11.47 13.28 0.36
CA ASP A 12 -11.89 12.57 1.58
C ASP A 12 -13.39 12.21 1.54
N ALA A 13 -14.26 13.13 1.09
CA ALA A 13 -15.68 12.86 0.93
C ALA A 13 -15.96 11.75 -0.11
N LEU A 14 -15.30 11.79 -1.26
CA LEU A 14 -15.46 10.79 -2.31
C LEU A 14 -14.94 9.41 -1.88
N SER A 15 -13.77 9.39 -1.24
CA SER A 15 -13.17 8.19 -0.67
C SER A 15 -14.11 7.53 0.35
N ASN A 16 -14.64 8.31 1.30
CA ASN A 16 -15.61 7.80 2.28
C ASN A 16 -16.90 7.28 1.62
N GLY A 17 -17.41 7.98 0.60
CA GLY A 17 -18.57 7.51 -0.15
C GLY A 17 -18.35 6.14 -0.82
N ILE A 18 -17.20 5.97 -1.48
CA ILE A 18 -16.83 4.69 -2.12
C ILE A 18 -16.65 3.60 -1.08
N PHE A 19 -16.06 3.91 0.08
CA PHE A 19 -15.93 2.95 1.18
C PHE A 19 -17.28 2.47 1.69
N LEU A 20 -18.25 3.38 1.87
CA LEU A 20 -19.60 3.01 2.31
C LEU A 20 -20.33 2.15 1.27
N ILE A 21 -20.15 2.43 -0.02
CA ILE A 21 -20.69 1.59 -1.10
C ILE A 21 -20.07 0.19 -1.04
N ALA A 22 -18.74 0.10 -0.92
CA ALA A 22 -18.03 -1.17 -0.79
C ALA A 22 -18.48 -1.94 0.46
N LEU A 23 -18.68 -1.26 1.59
CA LEU A 23 -19.20 -1.84 2.83
C LEU A 23 -20.61 -2.41 2.65
N GLY A 24 -21.49 -1.67 1.98
CA GLY A 24 -22.84 -2.14 1.66
C GLY A 24 -22.83 -3.41 0.79
N LEU A 25 -21.96 -3.46 -0.23
CA LEU A 25 -21.77 -4.65 -1.04
C LEU A 25 -21.24 -5.82 -0.20
N LEU A 26 -20.29 -5.59 0.71
CA LEU A 26 -19.74 -6.63 1.59
C LEU A 26 -20.81 -7.27 2.47
N PHE A 27 -21.69 -6.46 3.06
CA PHE A 27 -22.81 -6.96 3.84
C PHE A 27 -23.80 -7.73 2.98
N PHE A 28 -24.11 -7.25 1.77
CA PHE A 28 -25.01 -7.92 0.85
C PHE A 28 -24.51 -9.31 0.43
N PHE A 29 -23.22 -9.44 0.11
CA PHE A 29 -22.60 -10.71 -0.29
C PHE A 29 -22.19 -11.60 0.88
N ASN A 30 -22.33 -11.12 2.13
CA ASN A 30 -21.83 -11.78 3.34
C ASN A 30 -20.33 -12.17 3.25
N ALA A 31 -19.57 -11.47 2.40
CA ALA A 31 -18.18 -11.77 2.06
C ALA A 31 -17.23 -10.91 2.91
N TRP A 32 -17.45 -10.89 4.22
CA TRP A 32 -16.78 -9.98 5.16
C TRP A 32 -15.25 -10.08 5.12
N TRP A 33 -14.74 -11.32 5.08
CA TRP A 33 -13.31 -11.62 5.01
C TRP A 33 -13.02 -12.49 3.78
N PRO A 34 -12.07 -12.14 2.90
CA PRO A 34 -11.12 -11.01 2.93
C PRO A 34 -11.68 -9.67 2.42
N GLY A 35 -12.97 -9.59 2.09
CA GLY A 35 -13.52 -8.47 1.32
C GLY A 35 -13.36 -7.09 1.97
N ILE A 36 -13.31 -6.99 3.30
CA ILE A 36 -13.03 -5.71 3.99
C ILE A 36 -11.67 -5.10 3.59
N ILE A 37 -10.67 -5.94 3.28
CA ILE A 37 -9.34 -5.48 2.83
C ILE A 37 -9.47 -4.73 1.51
N LEU A 38 -10.33 -5.20 0.59
CA LEU A 38 -10.61 -4.53 -0.68
C LEU A 38 -11.36 -3.22 -0.48
N ALA A 39 -12.30 -3.14 0.47
CA ALA A 39 -12.98 -1.89 0.78
C ALA A 39 -12.01 -0.84 1.34
N ILE A 40 -11.13 -1.24 2.26
CA ILE A 40 -10.08 -0.36 2.80
C ILE A 40 -9.10 0.06 1.69
N TRP A 41 -8.73 -0.86 0.80
CA TRP A 41 -7.90 -0.54 -0.36
C TRP A 41 -8.57 0.49 -1.26
N ALA A 42 -9.85 0.31 -1.60
CA ALA A 42 -10.60 1.28 -2.41
C ALA A 42 -10.66 2.67 -1.75
N LEU A 43 -10.92 2.72 -0.43
CA LEU A 43 -10.89 3.96 0.36
C LEU A 43 -9.53 4.68 0.20
N LEU A 44 -8.44 3.98 0.52
CA LEU A 44 -7.10 4.57 0.55
C LEU A 44 -6.59 4.91 -0.85
N ALA A 45 -6.78 4.02 -1.83
CA ALA A 45 -6.35 4.22 -3.20
C ALA A 45 -7.00 5.46 -3.81
N VAL A 46 -8.32 5.61 -3.66
CA VAL A 46 -9.04 6.80 -4.16
C VAL A 46 -8.48 8.07 -3.53
N ARG A 47 -8.32 8.08 -2.21
CA ARG A 47 -7.81 9.24 -1.47
C ARG A 47 -6.40 9.62 -1.94
N GLN A 48 -5.49 8.65 -1.99
CA GLN A 48 -4.10 8.86 -2.35
C GLN A 48 -3.94 9.26 -3.83
N TYR A 49 -4.76 8.69 -4.71
CA TYR A 49 -4.80 9.03 -6.13
C TYR A 49 -5.19 10.48 -6.34
N PHE A 50 -6.29 10.94 -5.73
CA PHE A 50 -6.77 12.31 -5.88
C PHE A 50 -5.88 13.35 -5.17
N THR A 51 -5.16 12.94 -4.12
CA THR A 51 -4.19 13.81 -3.43
C THR A 51 -2.83 13.84 -4.16
N GLY A 52 -2.64 13.09 -5.24
CA GLY A 52 -1.38 13.05 -6.01
C GLY A 52 -0.23 12.34 -5.29
N ARG A 53 -0.51 11.55 -4.25
CA ARG A 53 0.48 10.82 -3.44
C ARG A 53 0.75 9.44 -4.05
N TYR A 54 1.29 9.42 -5.27
CA TYR A 54 1.47 8.19 -6.05
C TYR A 54 2.41 7.17 -5.39
N TYR A 55 3.49 7.62 -4.74
CA TYR A 55 4.39 6.73 -4.02
C TYR A 55 3.67 6.01 -2.86
N ASP A 56 2.90 6.78 -2.08
CA ASP A 56 2.12 6.22 -0.99
C ASP A 56 1.01 5.30 -1.49
N LEU A 57 0.39 5.61 -2.64
CA LEU A 57 -0.59 4.74 -3.29
C LEU A 57 0.02 3.41 -3.73
N PHE A 58 1.19 3.46 -4.35
CA PHE A 58 1.88 2.25 -4.79
C PHE A 58 2.24 1.37 -3.59
N LEU A 59 2.81 1.97 -2.53
CA LEU A 59 3.20 1.27 -1.32
C LEU A 59 1.99 0.66 -0.58
N THR A 60 0.91 1.41 -0.37
CA THR A 60 -0.30 0.88 0.28
C THR A 60 -0.97 -0.19 -0.56
N THR A 61 -1.03 -0.02 -1.88
CA THR A 61 -1.57 -1.02 -2.79
C THR A 61 -0.76 -2.30 -2.72
N LEU A 62 0.57 -2.21 -2.75
CA LEU A 62 1.45 -3.37 -2.63
C LEU A 62 1.21 -4.12 -1.31
N ILE A 63 1.19 -3.40 -0.17
CA ILE A 63 1.00 -4.00 1.16
C ILE A 63 -0.37 -4.67 1.28
N LEU A 64 -1.45 -3.98 0.88
CA LEU A 64 -2.81 -4.50 0.97
C LEU A 64 -3.03 -5.68 0.02
N LEU A 65 -2.41 -5.67 -1.15
CA LEU A 65 -2.48 -6.76 -2.12
C LEU A 65 -1.74 -7.99 -1.60
N VAL A 66 -0.53 -7.83 -1.05
CA VAL A 66 0.19 -8.93 -0.37
C VAL A 66 -0.65 -9.50 0.77
N LEU A 67 -1.26 -8.64 1.59
CA LEU A 67 -2.13 -9.08 2.69
C LEU A 67 -3.37 -9.82 2.17
N PHE A 68 -4.04 -9.28 1.15
CA PHE A 68 -5.22 -9.90 0.53
C PHE A 68 -4.90 -11.28 -0.02
N PHE A 69 -3.80 -11.43 -0.76
CA PHE A 69 -3.38 -12.72 -1.28
C PHE A 69 -2.93 -13.68 -0.18
N SER A 70 -2.26 -13.19 0.86
CA SER A 70 -1.88 -14.01 2.02
C SER A 70 -3.11 -14.64 2.66
N VAL A 71 -4.19 -13.88 2.80
CA VAL A 71 -5.46 -14.37 3.32
C VAL A 71 -6.17 -15.30 2.33
N LEU A 72 -6.21 -14.93 1.05
CA LEU A 72 -6.91 -15.69 0.00
C LEU A 72 -6.33 -17.09 -0.17
N PHE A 73 -5.00 -17.21 -0.16
CA PHE A 73 -4.28 -18.47 -0.27
C PHE A 73 -4.09 -19.18 1.09
N ARG A 74 -4.62 -18.61 2.18
CA ARG A 74 -4.43 -19.11 3.55
C ARG A 74 -2.95 -19.38 3.87
N ILE A 75 -2.08 -18.47 3.44
CA ILE A 75 -0.65 -18.56 3.72
C ILE A 75 -0.44 -18.39 5.22
N ASP A 76 0.21 -19.37 5.84
CA ASP A 76 0.59 -19.25 7.23
C ASP A 76 1.57 -18.08 7.42
N LEU A 77 1.30 -17.22 8.40
CA LEU A 77 2.19 -16.11 8.76
C LEU A 77 3.59 -16.61 9.14
N ASN A 78 3.71 -17.85 9.61
CA ASN A 78 4.97 -18.54 9.88
C ASN A 78 5.81 -18.76 8.62
N VAL A 79 5.20 -18.82 7.44
CA VAL A 79 5.87 -18.92 6.13
C VAL A 79 6.07 -17.53 5.52
N LEU A 80 5.08 -16.63 5.66
CA LEU A 80 5.16 -15.27 5.12
C LEU A 80 6.29 -14.44 5.76
N THR A 81 6.44 -14.55 7.09
CA THR A 81 7.44 -13.80 7.87
C THR A 81 8.87 -14.08 7.41
N PRO A 82 9.35 -15.35 7.35
CA PRO A 82 10.71 -15.62 6.88
C PRO A 82 10.93 -15.18 5.43
N ILE A 83 9.94 -15.30 4.54
CA ILE A 83 10.04 -14.81 3.16
C ILE A 83 10.24 -13.28 3.14
N LEU A 84 9.46 -12.53 3.93
CA LEU A 84 9.61 -11.08 4.07
C LEU A 84 10.99 -10.69 4.63
N PHE A 85 11.50 -11.43 5.62
CA PHE A 85 12.83 -11.21 6.18
C PHE A 85 13.94 -11.49 5.17
N ILE A 86 13.82 -12.55 4.36
CA ILE A 86 14.78 -12.87 3.30
C ILE A 86 14.79 -11.75 2.25
N ILE A 87 13.62 -11.35 1.74
CA ILE A 87 13.51 -10.26 0.75
C ILE A 87 14.03 -8.94 1.33
N GLY A 88 13.67 -8.61 2.57
CA GLY A 88 14.15 -7.40 3.25
C GLY A 88 15.66 -7.40 3.47
N GLY A 89 16.23 -8.55 3.87
CA GLY A 89 17.67 -8.72 4.03
C GLY A 89 18.41 -8.56 2.70
N ILE A 90 17.92 -9.20 1.64
CA ILE A 90 18.47 -9.04 0.28
C ILE A 90 18.41 -7.57 -0.14
N TYR A 91 17.27 -6.91 0.03
CA TYR A 91 17.12 -5.49 -0.31
C TYR A 91 18.13 -4.60 0.42
N ILE A 92 18.37 -4.83 1.72
CA ILE A 92 19.35 -4.05 2.50
C ILE A 92 20.76 -4.26 1.96
N VAL A 93 21.16 -5.51 1.69
CA VAL A 93 22.48 -5.83 1.13
C VAL A 93 22.67 -5.15 -0.22
N PHE A 94 21.71 -5.30 -1.13
CA PHE A 94 21.77 -4.63 -2.44
C PHE A 94 21.83 -3.11 -2.30
N ARG A 95 21.01 -2.50 -1.44
CA ARG A 95 21.04 -1.06 -1.22
C ARG A 95 22.41 -0.59 -0.74
N GLU A 96 23.03 -1.32 0.20
CA GLU A 96 24.37 -0.97 0.70
C GLU A 96 25.43 -1.08 -0.40
N PHE A 97 25.41 -2.16 -1.20
CA PHE A 97 26.38 -2.37 -2.27
C PHE A 97 26.23 -1.41 -3.46
N PHE A 98 25.01 -0.99 -3.80
CA PHE A 98 24.76 -0.16 -5.00
C PHE A 98 24.58 1.34 -4.71
N TYR A 99 24.21 1.74 -3.49
CA TYR A 99 24.00 3.14 -3.10
C TYR A 99 24.96 3.63 -1.99
N GLY A 100 25.85 2.77 -1.49
CA GLY A 100 26.85 3.14 -0.48
C GLY A 100 27.90 4.14 -0.96
N ASP A 101 28.14 4.22 -2.27
CA ASP A 101 29.20 5.07 -2.84
C ASP A 101 28.79 6.55 -3.04
N ASP A 102 27.50 6.85 -3.23
CA ASP A 102 27.02 8.23 -3.49
C ASP A 102 27.15 9.18 -2.28
N LYS A 103 27.49 8.66 -1.09
CA LYS A 103 27.59 9.47 0.15
C LYS A 103 29.01 9.79 0.60
N ASN A 104 30.04 9.21 -0.02
CA ASN A 104 31.42 9.39 0.43
C ASN A 104 32.18 10.47 -0.37
N GLU A 105 31.71 10.88 -1.55
CA GLU A 105 32.43 11.86 -2.39
C GLU A 105 32.17 13.33 -2.00
N ASN A 106 31.13 13.63 -1.22
CA ASN A 106 30.76 15.00 -0.83
C ASN A 106 31.31 15.45 0.55
N LYS A 107 32.29 14.74 1.10
CA LYS A 107 32.96 15.11 2.36
C LYS A 107 34.43 15.54 2.19
N GLU A 108 34.96 15.54 0.97
CA GLU A 108 36.37 15.87 0.72
C GLU A 108 36.61 16.98 -0.34
N ALA A 109 35.60 17.80 -0.65
CA ALA A 109 35.75 18.97 -1.53
C ALA A 109 35.40 20.28 -0.82
#